data_AF-A0A2A6NE51-F1
#
_entry.id   AF-A0A2A6NE51-F1
#
_cell.length_a   1.000
_cell.length_b   1.000
_cell.length_c   1.000
_cell.angle_alpha   90.00
_cell.angle_beta   90.00
_cell.angle_gamma   90.00
#
_symmetry.space_group_name_H-M   'P 1'
#
loop_
_entity.id
_entity.type
_entity.pdbx_description
1 polymer ?
#
loop_
_entity_poly.entity_id
_entity_poly.type
_entity_poly.pdbx_seq_one_letter_code
_entity_poly.pdbx_strand_id
1 'polypeptide(L)'
;MVSRSTSGLSSAKSADGRRQRTQVTRGNIVSACIALQNEGSARPSAQQIAERAGVSIRTLFLHFPEKGQLTQAVLDELTPPESIEPPPAKSVLHGAVDVRVAQFIDMRAQALERMTPHRRASNAMIETSPLLQKHRLRVRKAFRDVVGQWFATELEQVSAEARQKWLVALATLVDWEMWQSLRTYPNRSIPEAKDCLTLLLKAALRQMEAEGS
;
A
#
# COMPACT_ATOMS: atom_id res chain seq x y z
N MET A 1 18.65 -10.78 56.60
CA MET A 1 18.24 -9.61 55.81
C MET A 1 18.53 -9.87 54.33
N VAL A 2 17.58 -10.41 53.55
CA VAL A 2 17.43 -10.19 52.10
C VAL A 2 15.98 -10.58 51.72
N SER A 3 15.07 -9.60 51.65
CA SER A 3 13.83 -9.74 50.87
C SER A 3 14.10 -9.13 49.51
N ARG A 4 14.13 -9.96 48.46
CA ARG A 4 14.25 -9.50 47.07
C ARG A 4 12.88 -9.27 46.45
N SER A 5 12.77 -8.11 45.80
CA SER A 5 11.66 -7.59 44.99
C SER A 5 11.00 -8.62 44.08
N THR A 6 9.75 -8.97 44.38
CA THR A 6 8.82 -9.68 43.49
C THR A 6 7.76 -8.75 42.88
N SER A 7 7.68 -7.47 43.29
CA SER A 7 6.62 -6.55 42.83
C SER A 7 6.81 -6.00 41.40
N GLY A 8 8.05 -5.99 40.89
CA GLY A 8 8.37 -5.44 39.56
C GLY A 8 7.85 -6.27 38.38
N LEU A 9 7.86 -7.61 38.48
CA LEU A 9 7.44 -8.48 37.38
C LEU A 9 5.91 -8.56 37.20
N SER A 10 5.13 -8.39 38.26
CA SER A 10 3.66 -8.41 38.21
C SER A 10 3.10 -7.14 37.56
N SER A 11 3.67 -5.97 37.90
CA SER A 11 3.30 -4.68 37.30
C SER A 11 3.59 -4.66 35.78
N ALA A 12 4.78 -5.13 35.39
CA ALA A 12 5.17 -5.23 33.98
C ALA A 12 4.24 -6.14 33.18
N LYS A 13 3.90 -7.33 33.69
CA LYS A 13 2.93 -8.25 33.04
C LYS A 13 1.53 -7.64 32.93
N SER A 14 1.08 -6.88 33.93
CA SER A 14 -0.24 -6.20 33.87
C SER A 14 -0.28 -5.04 32.88
N ALA A 15 0.82 -4.30 32.74
CA ALA A 15 0.97 -3.22 31.77
C ALA A 15 1.00 -3.78 30.34
N ASP A 16 1.67 -4.91 30.17
CA ASP A 16 1.76 -5.63 28.89
C ASP A 16 0.39 -6.17 28.46
N GLY A 17 -0.35 -6.81 29.37
CA GLY A 17 -1.72 -7.26 29.10
C GLY A 17 -2.69 -6.12 28.73
N ARG A 18 -2.54 -4.93 29.32
CA ARG A 18 -3.33 -3.74 28.94
C ARG A 18 -2.95 -3.18 27.57
N ARG A 19 -1.65 -3.16 27.24
CA ARG A 19 -1.17 -2.77 25.91
C ARG A 19 -1.64 -3.74 24.84
N GLN A 20 -1.56 -5.04 25.10
CA GLN A 20 -2.03 -6.08 24.19
C GLN A 20 -3.52 -5.94 23.89
N ARG A 21 -4.37 -5.77 24.91
CA ARG A 21 -5.81 -5.55 24.70
C ARG A 21 -6.08 -4.29 23.88
N THR A 22 -5.37 -3.20 24.16
CA THR A 22 -5.49 -1.95 23.39
C THR A 22 -5.15 -2.17 21.92
N GLN A 23 -4.08 -2.90 21.61
CA GLN A 23 -3.68 -3.20 20.24
C GLN A 23 -4.68 -4.15 19.54
N VAL A 24 -5.14 -5.20 20.23
CA VAL A 24 -6.14 -6.14 19.70
C VAL A 24 -7.44 -5.41 19.35
N THR A 25 -7.97 -4.58 20.26
CA THR A 25 -9.18 -3.80 19.97
C THR A 25 -8.98 -2.85 18.79
N ARG A 26 -7.82 -2.19 18.71
CA ARG A 26 -7.48 -1.33 17.57
C ARG A 26 -7.46 -2.12 16.25
N GLY A 27 -6.84 -3.31 16.25
CA GLY A 27 -6.80 -4.21 15.09
C GLY A 27 -8.19 -4.70 14.65
N ASN A 28 -9.07 -5.02 15.61
CA ASN A 28 -10.45 -5.43 15.32
C ASN A 28 -11.24 -4.30 14.63
N ILE A 29 -11.09 -3.06 15.09
CA ILE A 29 -11.74 -1.88 14.48
C ILE A 29 -11.22 -1.66 13.05
N VAL A 30 -9.91 -1.77 12.82
CA VAL A 30 -9.31 -1.65 11.47
C VAL A 30 -9.84 -2.76 10.55
N SER A 31 -9.83 -4.00 11.02
CA SER A 31 -10.32 -5.17 10.26
C SER A 31 -11.80 -5.03 9.91
N ALA A 32 -12.62 -4.56 10.84
CA ALA A 32 -14.03 -4.28 10.60
C ALA A 32 -14.25 -3.21 9.51
N CYS A 33 -13.45 -2.14 9.54
CA CYS A 33 -13.50 -1.09 8.52
C CYS A 33 -13.09 -1.61 7.13
N ILE A 34 -12.01 -2.41 7.06
CA ILE A 34 -11.56 -3.06 5.81
C ILE A 34 -12.65 -3.97 5.26
N ALA A 35 -13.26 -4.83 6.10
CA ALA A 35 -14.31 -5.75 5.68
C ALA A 35 -15.52 -5.00 5.09
N LEU A 36 -16.00 -3.96 5.77
CA LEU A 36 -17.11 -3.14 5.28
C LEU A 36 -16.80 -2.45 3.94
N GLN A 37 -15.55 -1.98 3.76
CA GLN A 37 -15.12 -1.37 2.49
C GLN A 37 -15.05 -2.38 1.35
N ASN A 38 -14.61 -3.61 1.63
CA ASN A 38 -14.60 -4.70 0.66
C ASN A 38 -16.01 -5.19 0.30
N GLU A 39 -16.95 -5.12 1.23
CA GLU A 39 -18.38 -5.41 1.02
C GLU A 39 -19.11 -4.30 0.22
N GLY A 40 -18.40 -3.26 -0.22
CA GLY A 40 -18.94 -2.20 -1.07
C GLY A 40 -19.39 -0.94 -0.31
N SER A 41 -19.30 -0.92 1.02
CA SER A 41 -19.50 0.31 1.79
C SER A 41 -18.28 1.21 1.66
N ALA A 42 -18.25 2.04 0.61
CA ALA A 42 -17.11 2.91 0.31
C ALA A 42 -16.78 3.87 1.47
N ARG A 43 -17.77 4.24 2.29
CA ARG A 43 -17.61 5.11 3.47
C ARG A 43 -18.47 4.58 4.62
N PRO A 44 -18.02 3.54 5.33
CA PRO A 44 -18.81 2.99 6.43
C PRO A 44 -18.88 4.00 7.58
N SER A 45 -20.04 4.08 8.23
CA SER A 45 -20.24 4.98 9.38
C SER A 45 -19.50 4.46 10.62
N ALA A 46 -19.20 5.35 11.55
CA ALA A 46 -18.59 4.96 12.82
C ALA A 46 -19.46 3.93 13.59
N GLN A 47 -20.79 4.01 13.46
CA GLN A 47 -21.71 3.04 14.05
C GLN A 47 -21.56 1.65 13.40
N GLN A 48 -21.55 1.58 12.06
CA GLN A 48 -21.38 0.31 11.34
C GLN A 48 -20.05 -0.35 11.68
N ILE A 49 -18.97 0.43 11.75
CA ILE A 49 -17.63 -0.07 12.11
C ILE A 49 -17.61 -0.58 13.55
N ALA A 50 -18.17 0.18 14.50
CA ALA A 50 -18.20 -0.21 15.91
C ALA A 50 -19.01 -1.49 16.13
N GLU A 51 -20.18 -1.59 15.52
CA GLU A 51 -21.04 -2.78 15.54
C GLU A 51 -20.30 -3.99 14.98
N ARG A 52 -19.71 -3.87 13.79
CA ARG A 52 -18.95 -4.95 13.16
C ARG A 52 -17.73 -5.38 13.99
N ALA A 53 -17.06 -4.44 14.65
CA ALA A 53 -15.91 -4.71 15.50
C ALA A 53 -16.29 -5.26 16.88
N GLY A 54 -17.58 -5.31 17.24
CA GLY A 54 -18.04 -5.75 18.55
C GLY A 54 -17.65 -4.79 19.69
N VAL A 55 -17.56 -3.48 19.41
CA VAL A 55 -17.19 -2.45 20.39
C VAL A 55 -18.23 -1.33 20.44
N SER A 56 -18.24 -0.58 21.54
CA SER A 56 -19.07 0.63 21.61
C SER A 56 -18.51 1.73 20.69
N ILE A 57 -19.38 2.63 20.22
CA ILE A 57 -18.94 3.81 19.45
C ILE A 57 -17.98 4.69 20.27
N ARG A 58 -18.18 4.78 21.59
CA ARG A 58 -17.27 5.47 22.51
C ARG A 58 -15.88 4.83 22.50
N THR A 59 -15.81 3.50 22.54
CA THR A 59 -14.56 2.75 22.44
C THR A 59 -13.84 3.04 21.12
N LEU A 60 -14.57 3.06 20.01
CA LEU A 60 -14.00 3.41 18.71
C LEU A 60 -13.35 4.81 18.73
N PHE A 61 -14.06 5.83 19.21
CA PHE A 61 -13.52 7.19 19.30
C PHE A 61 -12.36 7.33 20.30
N LEU A 62 -12.31 6.52 21.36
CA LEU A 62 -11.16 6.47 22.27
C LEU A 62 -9.90 5.95 21.57
N HIS A 63 -10.04 4.98 20.66
CA HIS A 63 -8.91 4.47 19.89
C HIS A 63 -8.55 5.37 18.70
N PHE A 64 -9.52 6.02 18.06
CA PHE A 64 -9.31 6.86 16.88
C PHE A 64 -9.95 8.25 17.06
N PRO A 65 -9.40 9.10 17.95
CA PRO A 65 -9.98 10.39 18.29
C PRO A 65 -9.91 11.41 17.16
N GLU A 66 -8.89 11.36 16.31
CA GLU A 66 -8.70 12.34 15.24
C GLU A 66 -9.21 11.84 13.89
N LYS A 67 -9.77 12.77 13.12
CA LYS A 67 -10.26 12.52 11.77
C LYS A 67 -9.13 11.96 10.89
N GLY A 68 -9.37 10.80 10.29
CA GLY A 68 -8.43 10.16 9.38
C GLY A 68 -7.44 9.21 10.05
N GLN A 69 -7.34 9.13 11.39
CA GLN A 69 -6.48 8.13 12.03
C GLN A 69 -6.91 6.69 11.73
N LEU A 70 -8.23 6.41 11.71
CA LEU A 70 -8.72 5.09 11.32
C LEU A 70 -8.41 4.81 9.85
N THR A 71 -8.66 5.78 8.97
CA THR A 71 -8.34 5.65 7.54
C THR A 71 -6.85 5.42 7.31
N GLN A 72 -5.99 6.13 8.03
CA GLN A 72 -4.54 5.93 7.98
C GLN A 72 -4.17 4.52 8.44
N ALA A 73 -4.72 4.05 9.57
CA ALA A 73 -4.45 2.71 10.08
C ALA A 73 -4.91 1.62 9.11
N VAL A 74 -6.07 1.79 8.46
CA VAL A 74 -6.53 0.92 7.37
C VAL A 74 -5.52 0.90 6.21
N LEU A 75 -5.05 2.07 5.77
CA LEU A 75 -4.08 2.11 4.68
C LEU A 75 -2.70 1.56 5.08
N ASP A 76 -2.28 1.74 6.33
CA ASP A 76 -1.03 1.16 6.86
C ASP A 76 -1.10 -0.37 6.89
N GLU A 77 -2.22 -0.94 7.36
CA GLU A 77 -2.47 -2.39 7.35
C GLU A 77 -2.36 -2.98 5.93
N LEU A 78 -2.83 -2.24 4.93
CA LEU A 78 -2.82 -2.67 3.53
C LEU A 78 -1.52 -2.36 2.79
N THR A 79 -0.65 -1.52 3.36
CA THR A 79 0.66 -1.14 2.78
C THR A 79 1.81 -1.40 3.74
N PRO A 80 1.97 -2.64 4.24
CA PRO A 80 3.04 -2.94 5.17
C PRO A 80 4.40 -2.72 4.46
N PRO A 81 5.42 -2.20 5.16
CA PRO A 81 6.73 -1.94 4.56
C PRO A 81 7.37 -3.18 3.92
N GLU A 82 7.02 -4.37 4.43
CA GLU A 82 7.58 -5.66 4.05
C GLU A 82 6.89 -6.30 2.83
N SER A 83 5.79 -5.73 2.30
CA SER A 83 5.12 -6.28 1.10
C SER A 83 5.84 -5.98 -0.21
N ILE A 84 7.13 -5.64 -0.16
CA ILE A 84 7.96 -5.39 -1.34
C ILE A 84 8.53 -6.74 -1.76
N GLU A 85 7.87 -7.39 -2.71
CA GLU A 85 8.41 -8.61 -3.29
C GLU A 85 9.48 -8.23 -4.33
N PRO A 86 10.74 -8.71 -4.18
CA PRO A 86 11.78 -8.45 -5.17
C PRO A 86 11.47 -9.18 -6.49
N PRO A 87 12.07 -8.78 -7.62
CA PRO A 87 11.92 -9.52 -8.86
C PRO A 87 12.40 -10.98 -8.66
N PRO A 88 11.65 -11.99 -9.15
CA PRO A 88 12.08 -13.38 -9.03
C PRO A 88 13.44 -13.59 -9.70
N ALA A 89 14.35 -14.37 -9.10
CA ALA A 89 15.71 -14.53 -9.61
C ALA A 89 15.79 -14.94 -11.10
N LYS A 90 14.85 -15.76 -11.58
CA LYS A 90 14.78 -16.19 -12.99
C LYS A 90 14.35 -15.09 -13.96
N SER A 91 13.69 -14.04 -13.47
CA SER A 91 13.25 -12.88 -14.26
C SER A 91 14.38 -11.85 -14.48
N VAL A 92 15.50 -12.01 -13.76
CA VAL A 92 16.69 -11.14 -13.82
C VAL A 92 17.65 -11.54 -14.96
N LEU A 93 17.41 -12.68 -15.62
CA LEU A 93 18.22 -13.13 -16.75
C LEU A 93 17.99 -12.25 -17.99
N HIS A 94 19.07 -11.90 -18.70
CA HIS A 94 18.99 -11.19 -19.98
C HIS A 94 18.07 -11.96 -20.96
N GLY A 95 17.14 -11.25 -21.60
CA GLY A 95 16.13 -11.82 -22.50
C GLY A 95 14.79 -12.19 -21.83
N ALA A 96 14.70 -12.14 -20.49
CA ALA A 96 13.46 -12.43 -19.75
C ALA A 96 12.59 -11.19 -19.44
N VAL A 97 12.85 -10.04 -20.06
CA VAL A 97 12.14 -8.77 -19.78
C VAL A 97 10.63 -8.92 -19.91
N ASP A 98 10.16 -9.67 -20.91
CA ASP A 98 8.73 -9.91 -21.13
C ASP A 98 8.08 -10.68 -19.98
N VAL A 99 8.77 -11.70 -19.48
CA VAL A 99 8.31 -12.49 -18.32
C VAL A 99 8.32 -11.64 -17.06
N ARG A 100 9.38 -10.85 -16.85
CA ARG A 100 9.51 -9.95 -15.70
C ARG A 100 8.42 -8.89 -15.68
N VAL A 101 8.14 -8.25 -16.82
CA VAL A 101 7.07 -7.26 -16.95
C VAL A 101 5.72 -7.90 -16.66
N ALA A 102 5.42 -9.08 -17.22
CA ALA A 102 4.16 -9.78 -16.96
C ALA A 102 3.96 -10.07 -15.46
N GLN A 103 5.01 -10.60 -14.80
CA GLN A 103 4.99 -10.87 -13.36
C GLN A 103 4.81 -9.59 -12.52
N PHE A 104 5.52 -8.52 -12.87
CA PHE A 104 5.41 -7.24 -12.20
C PHE A 104 3.98 -6.68 -12.28
N ILE A 105 3.40 -6.71 -13.48
CA ILE A 105 2.05 -6.21 -13.74
C ILE A 105 1.01 -7.07 -13.02
N ASP A 106 1.18 -8.39 -12.96
CA ASP A 106 0.29 -9.29 -12.20
C ASP A 106 0.29 -8.96 -10.71
N MET A 107 1.48 -8.93 -10.10
CA MET A 107 1.66 -8.56 -8.70
C MET A 107 1.05 -7.18 -8.43
N ARG A 108 1.34 -6.22 -9.31
CA ARG A 108 0.92 -4.83 -9.12
C ARG A 108 -0.59 -4.67 -9.27
N ALA A 109 -1.22 -5.29 -10.27
CA ALA A 109 -2.65 -5.25 -10.47
C ALA A 109 -3.41 -5.85 -9.28
N GLN A 110 -2.95 -6.98 -8.73
CA GLN A 110 -3.55 -7.59 -7.54
C GLN A 110 -3.48 -6.65 -6.32
N ALA A 111 -2.32 -6.01 -6.09
CA ALA A 111 -2.15 -5.04 -5.02
C ALA A 111 -3.06 -3.81 -5.22
N LEU A 112 -3.17 -3.30 -6.44
CA LEU A 112 -3.99 -2.14 -6.77
C LEU A 112 -5.49 -2.41 -6.65
N GLU A 113 -5.98 -3.56 -7.10
CA GLU A 113 -7.39 -3.96 -6.93
C GLU A 113 -7.75 -4.07 -5.44
N ARG A 114 -6.91 -4.75 -4.65
CA ARG A 114 -7.09 -4.84 -3.19
C ARG A 114 -7.11 -3.47 -2.53
N MET A 115 -6.26 -2.55 -2.98
CA MET A 115 -6.13 -1.21 -2.39
C MET A 115 -7.25 -0.24 -2.79
N THR A 116 -7.87 -0.45 -3.96
CA THR A 116 -8.70 0.56 -4.61
C THR A 116 -9.93 1.01 -3.79
N PRO A 117 -10.72 0.12 -3.16
CA PRO A 117 -11.85 0.54 -2.33
C PRO A 117 -11.41 1.50 -1.21
N HIS A 118 -10.31 1.18 -0.55
CA HIS A 118 -9.76 1.94 0.57
C HIS A 118 -9.14 3.28 0.10
N ARG A 119 -8.47 3.29 -1.06
CA ARG A 119 -7.96 4.53 -1.64
C ARG A 119 -9.08 5.49 -2.05
N ARG A 120 -10.16 4.99 -2.65
CA ARG A 120 -11.35 5.80 -2.97
C ARG A 120 -11.98 6.39 -1.70
N ALA A 121 -12.08 5.61 -0.63
CA ALA A 121 -12.55 6.08 0.67
C ALA A 121 -11.66 7.22 1.22
N SER A 122 -10.33 7.05 1.14
CA SER A 122 -9.35 8.01 1.64
C SER A 122 -9.27 9.31 0.84
N ASN A 123 -9.47 9.26 -0.49
CA ASN A 123 -9.32 10.41 -1.38
C ASN A 123 -10.27 11.55 -1.03
N ALA A 124 -11.45 11.24 -0.48
CA ALA A 124 -12.41 12.25 -0.02
C ALA A 124 -11.91 13.09 1.17
N MET A 125 -10.87 12.62 1.88
CA MET A 125 -10.37 13.22 3.11
C MET A 125 -8.96 13.78 2.96
N ILE A 126 -8.23 13.37 1.91
CA ILE A 126 -6.78 13.56 1.82
C ILE A 126 -6.36 15.03 1.78
N GLU A 127 -7.14 15.89 1.14
CA GLU A 127 -6.85 17.33 1.06
C GLU A 127 -6.80 17.98 2.45
N THR A 128 -7.67 17.53 3.36
CA THR A 128 -7.82 18.11 4.71
C THR A 128 -7.09 17.32 5.80
N SER A 129 -6.35 16.26 5.45
CA SER A 129 -5.73 15.36 6.42
C SER A 129 -4.21 15.25 6.20
N PRO A 130 -3.39 15.97 6.99
CA PRO A 130 -1.93 15.88 6.93
C PRO A 130 -1.41 14.44 7.16
N LEU A 131 -2.10 13.65 7.98
CA LEU A 131 -1.78 12.24 8.21
C LEU A 131 -1.86 11.40 6.92
N LEU A 132 -2.95 11.58 6.15
CA LEU A 132 -3.14 10.86 4.88
C LEU A 132 -2.21 11.37 3.78
N GLN A 133 -1.88 12.67 3.78
CA GLN A 133 -0.89 13.24 2.86
C GLN A 133 0.51 12.64 3.11
N LYS A 134 0.94 12.60 4.37
CA LYS A 134 2.22 11.99 4.78
C LYS A 134 2.27 10.50 4.42
N HIS A 135 1.18 9.77 4.68
CA HIS A 135 1.03 8.37 4.28
C HIS A 135 1.21 8.18 2.76
N ARG A 136 0.48 8.97 1.94
CA ARG A 136 0.57 8.90 0.47
C ARG A 136 2.00 9.12 -0.02
N LEU A 137 2.71 10.10 0.52
CA LEU A 137 4.11 10.37 0.15
C LEU A 137 5.04 9.21 0.53
N ARG A 138 4.87 8.65 1.73
CA ARG A 138 5.64 7.48 2.21
C ARG A 138 5.43 6.29 1.28
N VAL A 139 4.19 5.90 1.00
CA VAL A 139 3.87 4.75 0.15
C VAL A 139 4.37 4.96 -1.28
N ARG A 140 4.21 6.17 -1.84
CA ARG A 140 4.73 6.49 -3.17
C ARG A 140 6.25 6.41 -3.25
N LYS A 141 6.96 6.86 -2.20
CA LYS A 141 8.41 6.73 -2.12
C LYS A 141 8.81 5.25 -2.08
N ALA A 142 8.24 4.47 -1.16
CA ALA A 142 8.53 3.05 -1.04
C ALA A 142 8.25 2.30 -2.35
N PHE A 143 7.15 2.63 -3.04
CA PHE A 143 6.83 1.98 -4.32
C PHE A 143 7.78 2.38 -5.45
N ARG A 144 8.30 3.61 -5.47
CA ARG A 144 9.39 3.96 -6.41
C ARG A 144 10.62 3.08 -6.18
N ASP A 145 10.97 2.80 -4.93
CA ASP A 145 12.11 1.94 -4.62
C ASP A 145 11.88 0.50 -5.16
N VAL A 146 10.63 -0.01 -5.10
CA VAL A 146 10.25 -1.29 -5.73
C VAL A 146 10.48 -1.27 -7.24
N VAL A 147 10.00 -0.23 -7.92
CA VAL A 147 10.19 -0.08 -9.38
C VAL A 147 11.68 -0.03 -9.73
N GLY A 148 12.46 0.68 -8.92
CA GLY A 148 13.92 0.73 -9.07
C GLY A 148 14.59 -0.64 -8.97
N GLN A 149 14.12 -1.50 -8.06
CA GLN A 149 14.64 -2.86 -7.90
C GLN A 149 14.23 -3.78 -9.06
N TRP A 150 12.98 -3.71 -9.51
CA TRP A 150 12.45 -4.58 -10.58
C TRP A 150 13.03 -4.29 -11.97
N PHE A 151 13.42 -3.04 -12.22
CA PHE A 151 13.98 -2.60 -13.50
C PHE A 151 15.40 -2.05 -13.35
N ALA A 152 16.13 -2.53 -12.33
CA ALA A 152 17.51 -2.11 -12.06
C ALA A 152 18.41 -2.31 -13.27
N THR A 153 18.28 -3.46 -13.96
CA THR A 153 19.07 -3.79 -15.15
C THR A 153 18.97 -2.73 -16.25
N GLU A 154 17.78 -2.23 -16.56
CA GLU A 154 17.59 -1.18 -17.57
C GLU A 154 17.97 0.20 -17.03
N LEU A 155 17.61 0.50 -15.78
CA LEU A 155 17.96 1.76 -15.12
C LEU A 155 19.48 1.93 -14.98
N GLU A 156 20.23 0.83 -14.91
CA GLU A 156 21.68 0.85 -14.77
C GLU A 156 22.44 1.17 -16.05
N GLN A 157 21.80 1.01 -17.22
CA GLN A 157 22.39 1.22 -18.53
C GLN A 157 22.31 2.68 -19.02
N VAL A 158 21.45 3.49 -18.41
CA VAL A 158 21.29 4.92 -18.77
C VAL A 158 22.11 5.84 -17.84
N SER A 159 22.33 7.10 -18.27
CA SER A 159 23.02 8.11 -17.46
C SER A 159 22.33 8.35 -16.10
N ALA A 160 23.05 8.87 -15.11
CA ALA A 160 22.48 9.16 -13.79
C ALA A 160 21.30 10.14 -13.86
N GLU A 161 21.38 11.16 -14.72
CA GLU A 161 20.31 12.13 -14.95
C GLU A 161 19.09 11.47 -15.61
N ALA A 162 19.31 10.59 -16.59
CA ALA A 162 18.25 9.84 -17.26
C ALA A 162 17.59 8.83 -16.33
N ARG A 163 18.38 8.13 -15.51
CA ARG A 163 17.91 7.13 -14.52
C ARG A 163 16.82 7.71 -13.62
N GLN A 164 17.03 8.91 -13.07
CA GLN A 164 16.06 9.53 -12.18
C GLN A 164 14.75 9.90 -12.92
N LYS A 165 14.84 10.38 -14.17
CA LYS A 165 13.66 10.70 -14.99
C LYS A 165 12.87 9.43 -15.30
N TRP A 166 13.55 8.37 -15.73
CA TRP A 166 12.94 7.08 -16.04
C TRP A 166 12.29 6.43 -14.81
N LEU A 167 12.96 6.44 -13.66
CA LEU A 167 12.39 5.92 -12.43
C LEU A 167 11.07 6.61 -12.06
N VAL A 168 11.01 7.94 -12.19
CA VAL A 168 9.77 8.70 -11.96
C VAL A 168 8.70 8.34 -12.98
N ALA A 169 9.05 8.25 -14.27
CA ALA A 169 8.11 7.90 -15.33
C ALA A 169 7.52 6.49 -15.14
N LEU A 170 8.37 5.48 -14.96
CA LEU A 170 7.98 4.08 -14.74
C LEU A 170 7.07 3.95 -13.51
N ALA A 171 7.45 4.55 -12.39
CA ALA A 171 6.64 4.49 -11.18
C ALA A 171 5.30 5.21 -11.31
N THR A 172 5.22 6.27 -12.12
CA THR A 172 3.98 6.99 -12.40
C THR A 172 3.04 6.15 -13.27
N LEU A 173 3.58 5.46 -14.29
CA LEU A 173 2.79 4.58 -15.16
C LEU A 173 2.08 3.47 -14.38
N VAL A 174 2.69 2.99 -13.29
CA VAL A 174 2.12 1.91 -12.46
C VAL A 174 1.64 2.38 -11.09
N ASP A 175 1.43 3.69 -10.91
CA ASP A 175 0.76 4.22 -9.70
C ASP A 175 -0.76 3.99 -9.78
N TRP A 176 -1.41 4.16 -8.65
CA TRP A 176 -2.84 3.93 -8.52
C TRP A 176 -3.69 4.91 -9.31
N GLU A 177 -3.26 6.16 -9.50
CA GLU A 177 -4.01 7.12 -10.31
C GLU A 177 -4.13 6.66 -11.77
N MET A 178 -3.07 6.04 -12.32
CA MET A 178 -3.12 5.44 -13.66
C MET A 178 -4.09 4.26 -13.69
N TRP A 179 -3.99 3.35 -12.71
CA TRP A 179 -4.90 2.23 -12.58
C TRP A 179 -6.37 2.66 -12.44
N GLN A 180 -6.62 3.63 -11.55
CA GLN A 180 -7.93 4.20 -11.32
C GLN A 180 -8.48 4.84 -12.60
N SER A 181 -7.66 5.54 -13.39
CA SER A 181 -8.07 6.08 -14.69
C SER A 181 -8.51 4.97 -15.64
N LEU A 182 -7.70 3.93 -15.80
CA LEU A 182 -8.00 2.76 -16.65
C LEU A 182 -9.29 2.03 -16.21
N ARG A 183 -9.54 1.96 -14.90
CA ARG A 183 -10.69 1.27 -14.29
C ARG A 183 -11.93 2.14 -14.13
N THR A 184 -11.92 3.41 -14.55
CA THR A 184 -13.06 4.33 -14.41
C THR A 184 -13.71 4.67 -15.74
N TYR A 185 -12.97 5.18 -16.73
CA TYR A 185 -13.55 5.56 -18.03
C TYR A 185 -12.56 5.42 -19.20
N PRO A 186 -12.91 4.67 -20.26
CA PRO A 186 -13.92 3.59 -20.23
C PRO A 186 -13.58 2.59 -19.11
N ASN A 187 -14.60 1.94 -18.52
CA ASN A 187 -14.42 0.96 -17.45
C ASN A 187 -13.76 -0.33 -17.98
N ARG A 188 -12.45 -0.27 -18.23
CA ARG A 188 -11.68 -1.42 -18.74
C ARG A 188 -11.67 -2.52 -17.71
N SER A 189 -11.82 -3.76 -18.17
CA SER A 189 -11.60 -4.96 -17.35
C SER A 189 -10.17 -5.01 -16.80
N ILE A 190 -9.94 -5.83 -15.77
CA ILE A 190 -8.60 -6.03 -15.21
C ILE A 190 -7.59 -6.49 -16.28
N PRO A 191 -7.91 -7.47 -17.17
CA PRO A 191 -7.02 -7.84 -18.28
C PRO A 191 -6.68 -6.67 -19.20
N GLU A 192 -7.68 -5.90 -19.67
CA GLU A 192 -7.43 -4.76 -20.57
C GLU A 192 -6.57 -3.66 -19.91
N ALA A 193 -6.77 -3.41 -18.62
CA ALA A 193 -5.94 -2.47 -17.87
C ALA A 193 -4.49 -2.96 -17.75
N LYS A 194 -4.29 -4.26 -17.49
CA LYS A 194 -2.95 -4.88 -17.46
C LYS A 194 -2.27 -4.84 -18.82
N ASP A 195 -2.99 -5.09 -19.90
CA ASP A 195 -2.44 -5.02 -21.26
C ASP A 195 -1.97 -3.61 -21.61
N CYS A 196 -2.76 -2.59 -21.24
CA CYS A 196 -2.38 -1.20 -21.43
C CYS A 196 -1.11 -0.83 -20.64
N LEU A 197 -1.03 -1.22 -19.36
CA LEU A 197 0.18 -0.98 -18.57
C LEU A 197 1.39 -1.74 -19.09
N THR A 198 1.20 -2.99 -19.51
CA THR A 198 2.25 -3.81 -20.14
C THR A 198 2.79 -3.15 -21.39
N LEU A 199 1.91 -2.67 -22.27
CA LEU A 199 2.29 -1.95 -23.49
C LEU A 199 3.15 -0.72 -23.16
N LEU A 200 2.68 0.14 -22.26
CA LEU A 200 3.38 1.39 -21.90
C LEU A 200 4.73 1.11 -21.23
N LEU A 201 4.77 0.12 -20.33
CA LEU A 201 5.99 -0.27 -19.63
C LEU A 201 7.02 -0.86 -20.59
N LYS A 202 6.63 -1.78 -21.49
CA LYS A 202 7.54 -2.34 -22.51
C LYS A 202 8.05 -1.26 -23.47
N ALA A 203 7.20 -0.31 -23.86
CA ALA A 203 7.62 0.80 -24.71
C ALA A 203 8.66 1.68 -24.02
N ALA A 204 8.45 2.00 -22.73
CA ALA A 204 9.41 2.75 -21.93
C ALA A 204 10.76 2.02 -21.80
N LEU A 205 10.76 0.72 -21.49
CA LEU A 205 11.99 -0.06 -21.35
C LEU A 205 12.79 -0.15 -22.67
N ARG A 206 12.11 -0.32 -23.81
CA ARG A 206 12.77 -0.29 -25.13
C ARG A 206 13.39 1.07 -25.44
N GLN A 207 12.72 2.15 -25.07
CA GLN A 207 13.26 3.50 -25.25
C GLN A 207 14.50 3.72 -24.38
N MET A 208 14.52 3.21 -23.15
CA MET A 208 15.70 3.26 -22.27
C MET A 208 16.89 2.49 -22.86
N GLU A 209 16.66 1.30 -23.40
CA GLU A 209 17.69 0.49 -24.05
C GLU A 209 18.31 1.22 -25.25
N ALA A 210 17.48 1.90 -26.05
CA ALA A 210 17.94 2.72 -27.18
C ALA A 210 18.72 3.99 -26.75
N GLU A 211 18.46 4.53 -25.55
CA GLU A 211 19.20 5.68 -25.00
C GLU A 211 20.54 5.27 -24.35
N GLY A 212 20.65 4.03 -23.87
CA GLY A 212 21.86 3.49 -23.24
C GLY A 212 22.83 2.79 -24.20
N SER A 213 22.39 2.46 -25.41
CA SER A 213 23.21 1.89 -26.50
C SER A 213 23.97 2.97 -27.27
#